data_AF-A0A366ZBZ3-F1
#
_entry.id   AF-A0A366ZBZ3-F1
#
_cell.length_a   1.000
_cell.length_b   1.000
_cell.length_c   1.000
_cell.angle_alpha   90.00
_cell.angle_beta   90.00
_cell.angle_gamma   90.00
#
_symmetry.space_group_name_H-M   'P 1'
#
loop_
_entity.id
_entity.type
_entity.pdbx_description
1 polymer ?
#
loop_
_entity_poly.entity_id
_entity_poly.type
_entity_poly.pdbx_seq_one_letter_code
_entity_poly.pdbx_strand_id
1 'polypeptide(L)'
;MDRRPVDAARRAAAIELGVLQGLYVVFLLPWFLLAIGGTMGLANWESMAAAFIVLAWFAYPFVALGTTIAGWVLFGTRRHEAARWVNRVPLAWVVVGVVLLVAILLAG
;
A
#
# COMPACT_ATOMS: atom_id res chain seq x y z
N MET A 1 1.53 24.48 31.12
CA MET A 1 1.18 24.00 29.77
C MET A 1 1.20 22.48 29.76
N ASP A 2 0.03 21.85 29.63
CA ASP A 2 -0.12 20.40 29.65
C ASP A 2 0.38 19.80 28.31
N ARG A 3 1.49 19.06 28.34
CA ARG A 3 2.11 18.47 27.13
C ARG A 3 1.40 17.19 26.66
N ARG A 4 0.50 16.64 27.48
CA ARG A 4 -0.22 15.39 27.24
C ARG A 4 -0.94 15.26 25.87
N PRO A 5 -1.62 16.28 25.32
CA PRO A 5 -2.36 16.11 24.07
C PRO A 5 -1.46 15.95 22.84
N VAL A 6 -0.30 16.62 22.83
CA VAL A 6 0.66 16.56 21.70
C VAL A 6 1.33 15.18 21.64
N ASP A 7 1.67 14.61 22.79
CA ASP A 7 2.28 13.29 22.90
C ASP A 7 1.30 12.18 22.48
N ALA A 8 0.02 12.32 22.82
CA ALA A 8 -1.03 11.39 22.40
C ALA A 8 -1.22 11.38 20.87
N ALA A 9 -1.30 12.55 20.23
CA ALA A 9 -1.46 12.67 18.78
C ALA A 9 -0.25 12.10 18.02
N ARG A 10 0.96 12.37 18.51
CA ARG A 10 2.20 11.80 17.94
C ARG A 10 2.24 10.28 18.06
N ARG A 11 1.85 9.74 19.21
CA ARG A 11 1.78 8.29 19.44
C ARG A 11 0.77 7.62 18.52
N ALA A 12 -0.42 8.22 18.36
CA ALA A 12 -1.44 7.71 17.44
C ALA A 12 -0.94 7.65 15.99
N ALA A 13 -0.27 8.71 15.52
CA ALA A 13 0.30 8.74 14.18
C ALA A 13 1.40 7.68 13.97
N ALA A 14 2.27 7.45 14.97
CA ALA A 14 3.29 6.40 14.90
C ALA A 14 2.67 4.99 14.83
N ILE A 15 1.61 4.74 15.60
CA ILE A 15 0.87 3.47 15.57
C ILE A 15 0.22 3.29 14.20
N GLU A 16 -0.47 4.31 13.68
CA GLU A 16 -1.09 4.26 12.34
C GLU A 16 -0.06 3.94 11.24
N LEU A 17 1.11 4.61 11.26
CA LEU A 17 2.22 4.33 10.36
C LEU A 17 2.65 2.87 10.42
N GLY A 18 2.97 2.38 11.62
CA GLY A 18 3.47 1.02 11.82
C GLY A 18 2.46 -0.06 11.46
N VAL A 19 1.18 0.10 11.84
CA VAL A 19 0.11 -0.87 11.53
C VAL A 19 -0.10 -0.96 10.03
N LEU A 20 -0.22 0.17 9.33
CA LEU A 20 -0.43 0.18 7.89
C LEU A 20 0.76 -0.43 7.14
N GLN A 21 1.99 -0.12 7.55
CA GLN A 21 3.19 -0.72 6.95
C GLN A 21 3.24 -2.24 7.17
N GLY A 22 2.88 -2.71 8.37
CA GLY A 22 2.72 -4.14 8.64
C GLY A 22 1.69 -4.79 7.72
N LEU A 23 0.52 -4.16 7.54
CA LEU A 23 -0.50 -4.63 6.60
C LEU A 23 0.00 -4.65 5.16
N TYR A 24 0.78 -3.66 4.72
CA TYR A 24 1.36 -3.64 3.38
C TYR A 24 2.34 -4.78 3.15
N VAL A 25 3.15 -5.12 4.15
CA VAL A 25 4.05 -6.27 4.09
C VAL A 25 3.26 -7.57 4.04
N VAL A 26 2.22 -7.73 4.87
CA VAL A 26 1.35 -8.91 4.82
C VAL A 26 0.66 -9.04 3.46
N PHE A 27 0.20 -7.92 2.89
CA PHE A 27 -0.45 -7.90 1.58
C PHE A 27 0.50 -8.24 0.42
N LEU A 28 1.84 -8.17 0.59
CA LEU A 28 2.78 -8.64 -0.44
C LEU A 28 2.56 -10.12 -0.78
N LEU A 29 2.20 -10.96 0.19
CA LEU A 29 1.95 -12.39 -0.02
C LEU A 29 0.85 -12.64 -1.07
N PRO A 30 -0.42 -12.24 -0.83
CA PRO A 30 -1.46 -12.40 -1.84
C PRO A 30 -1.20 -11.58 -3.10
N TRP A 31 -0.53 -10.42 -2.97
CA TRP A 31 -0.14 -9.63 -4.13
C TRP A 31 0.80 -10.37 -5.08
N PHE A 32 1.82 -11.10 -4.58
CA PHE A 32 2.73 -11.89 -5.41
C PHE A 32 1.99 -13.00 -6.16
N LEU A 33 1.05 -13.68 -5.49
CA LEU A 33 0.22 -14.71 -6.12
C LEU A 33 -0.60 -14.13 -7.28
N LEU A 34 -1.25 -12.99 -7.06
CA LEU A 34 -2.00 -12.28 -8.09
C LEU A 34 -1.10 -11.72 -9.19
N ALA A 35 0.09 -11.22 -8.86
CA ALA A 35 1.02 -10.65 -9.82
C ALA A 35 1.53 -11.72 -10.80
N ILE A 36 1.90 -12.90 -10.30
CA ILE A 36 2.38 -14.01 -11.14
C ILE A 36 1.22 -14.60 -11.96
N GLY A 37 0.08 -14.90 -11.33
CA GLY A 37 -1.07 -15.45 -12.05
C GLY A 37 -1.64 -14.46 -13.08
N GLY A 38 -1.71 -13.18 -12.71
CA GLY A 38 -2.20 -12.11 -13.56
C GLY A 38 -1.31 -11.84 -14.77
N THR A 39 0.01 -11.84 -14.63
CA THR A 39 0.92 -11.68 -15.79
C THR A 39 0.86 -12.86 -16.74
N MET A 40 0.73 -14.09 -16.24
CA MET A 40 0.52 -15.27 -17.09
C MET A 40 -0.79 -15.17 -17.88
N GLY A 41 -1.87 -14.68 -17.25
CA GLY A 41 -3.15 -14.47 -17.93
C GLY A 41 -3.10 -13.35 -18.98
N LEU A 42 -2.37 -12.26 -18.69
CA LEU A 42 -2.22 -11.11 -19.58
C LEU A 42 -1.15 -11.31 -20.67
N ALA A 43 -0.34 -12.36 -20.60
CA ALA A 43 0.73 -12.62 -21.59
C ALA A 43 0.20 -12.78 -23.03
N ASN A 44 -1.08 -13.15 -23.19
CA ASN A 44 -1.74 -13.28 -24.49
C ASN A 44 -2.47 -12.01 -24.93
N TRP A 45 -2.46 -10.93 -24.13
CA TRP A 45 -3.07 -9.66 -24.48
C TRP A 45 -2.04 -8.76 -25.16
N GLU A 46 -1.98 -8.80 -26.50
CA GLU A 46 -1.19 -7.87 -27.30
C GLU A 46 -1.83 -6.47 -27.33
N SER A 47 -1.87 -5.81 -26.17
CA SER A 47 -2.46 -4.49 -26.01
C SER A 47 -1.58 -3.60 -25.12
N MET A 48 -1.40 -2.35 -25.55
CA MET A 48 -0.71 -1.34 -24.75
C MET A 48 -1.37 -1.14 -23.37
N ALA A 49 -2.68 -1.39 -23.26
CA ALA A 49 -3.39 -1.35 -21.98
C ALA A 49 -2.91 -2.44 -21.01
N ALA A 50 -2.61 -3.65 -21.49
CA ALA A 50 -2.11 -4.74 -20.65
C ALA A 50 -0.74 -4.38 -20.04
N ALA A 51 0.15 -3.76 -20.82
CA ALA A 51 1.44 -3.28 -20.33
C ALA A 51 1.27 -2.23 -19.21
N PHE A 52 0.36 -1.26 -19.36
CA PHE A 52 0.07 -0.29 -18.31
C PHE A 52 -0.51 -0.93 -17.03
N ILE A 53 -1.40 -1.91 -17.17
CA ILE A 53 -1.97 -2.65 -16.03
C ILE A 53 -0.87 -3.39 -15.28
N VAL A 54 0.00 -4.11 -16.00
CA VAL A 54 1.15 -4.81 -15.39
C VAL A 54 2.06 -3.82 -14.68
N LEU A 55 2.45 -2.72 -15.33
CA LEU A 55 3.30 -1.69 -14.70
C LEU A 55 2.65 -1.09 -13.45
N ALA A 56 1.37 -0.76 -13.51
CA ALA A 56 0.63 -0.21 -12.37
C ALA A 56 0.54 -1.22 -11.21
N TRP A 57 0.37 -2.51 -11.52
CA TRP A 57 0.33 -3.57 -10.51
C TRP A 57 1.71 -3.79 -9.86
N PHE A 58 2.77 -3.86 -10.67
CA PHE A 58 4.17 -4.04 -10.25
C PHE A 58 4.78 -2.82 -9.55
N ALA A 59 4.15 -1.65 -9.66
CA ALA A 59 4.55 -0.47 -8.90
C ALA A 59 4.34 -0.64 -7.38
N TYR A 60 3.45 -1.52 -6.93
CA TYR A 60 3.09 -1.68 -5.52
C TYR A 60 4.28 -1.76 -4.55
N PRO A 61 5.23 -2.71 -4.67
CA PRO A 61 6.34 -2.82 -3.72
C PRO A 61 7.20 -1.56 -3.66
N PHE A 62 7.41 -0.89 -4.80
CA PHE A 62 8.19 0.35 -4.87
C PHE A 62 7.44 1.52 -4.20
N VAL A 63 6.13 1.62 -4.44
CA VAL A 63 5.28 2.64 -3.81
C VAL A 63 5.16 2.40 -2.30
N ALA A 64 4.96 1.15 -1.87
CA ALA A 64 4.90 0.77 -0.46
C ALA A 64 6.21 1.10 0.27
N LEU A 65 7.36 0.78 -0.32
CA LEU A 65 8.67 1.12 0.23
C LEU A 65 8.91 2.64 0.26
N GLY A 66 8.67 3.33 -0.85
CA GLY A 66 8.89 4.77 -0.97
C GLY A 66 8.03 5.58 0.00
N THR A 67 6.75 5.22 0.13
CA THR A 67 5.80 5.86 1.07
C THR A 67 6.11 5.53 2.53
N THR A 68 6.66 4.33 2.81
CA THR A 68 7.18 3.97 4.14
C THR A 68 8.32 4.91 4.54
N ILE A 69 9.33 5.04 3.68
CA ILE A 69 10.49 5.92 3.93
C ILE A 69 10.03 7.37 4.09
N ALA A 70 9.24 7.88 3.14
CA ALA A 70 8.73 9.25 3.17
C ALA A 70 7.85 9.51 4.40
N GLY A 71 7.01 8.54 4.79
CA GLY A 71 6.18 8.63 5.99
C GLY A 71 6.99 8.80 7.27
N TRP A 72 8.07 8.03 7.45
CA TRP A 72 8.94 8.16 8.62
C TRP A 72 9.76 9.46 8.61
N VAL A 73 10.23 9.91 7.44
CA VAL A 73 10.92 11.21 7.30
C VAL A 73 9.98 12.37 7.68
N LEU A 74 8.74 12.36 7.18
CA LEU A 74 7.73 13.37 7.52
C LEU A 74 7.34 13.32 9.00
N PHE A 75 7.27 12.11 9.57
CA PHE A 75 7.02 11.94 10.99
C PHE A 75 8.16 12.50 11.86
N GLY A 76 9.41 12.24 11.49
CA GLY A 76 10.61 12.76 12.17
C GLY A 76 10.72 14.29 12.11
N THR A 77 10.27 14.89 11.01
CA THR A 77 10.20 16.35 10.82
C THR A 77 8.93 16.99 11.42
N ARG A 78 8.20 16.27 12.28
CA ARG A 78 6.97 16.73 12.97
C ARG A 78 5.80 17.07 12.04
N ARG A 79 5.83 16.64 10.77
CA ARG A 79 4.73 16.80 9.80
C ARG A 79 3.79 15.60 9.84
N HIS A 80 3.14 15.39 11.00
CA HIS A 80 2.37 14.18 11.29
C HIS A 80 1.18 13.93 10.34
N GLU A 81 0.48 14.99 9.93
CA GLU A 81 -0.64 14.87 8.99
C GLU A 81 -0.17 14.43 7.61
N ALA A 82 0.90 15.06 7.09
CA ALA A 82 1.50 14.67 5.82
C ALA A 82 2.04 13.24 5.85
N ALA A 83 2.67 12.84 6.96
CA ALA A 83 3.15 11.47 7.17
C ALA A 83 2.00 10.45 7.06
N ARG A 84 0.85 10.73 7.68
CA ARG A 84 -0.34 9.87 7.60
C ARG A 84 -0.89 9.79 6.18
N TRP A 85 -1.00 10.91 5.47
CA TRP A 85 -1.49 10.92 4.10
C TRP A 85 -0.61 10.13 3.14
N VAL A 86 0.71 10.35 3.18
CA VAL A 86 1.67 9.61 2.35
C VAL A 86 1.61 8.12 2.66
N ASN A 87 1.49 7.76 3.95
CA ASN A 87 1.41 6.37 4.36
C ASN A 87 0.12 5.67 3.92
N ARG A 88 -0.92 6.38 3.48
CA ARG A 88 -2.18 5.79 2.98
C ARG A 88 -2.15 5.49 1.49
N VAL A 89 -1.18 6.01 0.74
CA VAL A 89 -1.10 5.81 -0.71
C VAL A 89 -1.11 4.32 -1.11
N PRO A 90 -0.39 3.41 -0.44
CA PRO A 90 -0.42 1.99 -0.78
C PRO A 90 -1.78 1.31 -0.52
N LEU A 91 -2.68 1.90 0.29
CA LEU A 91 -4.02 1.34 0.51
C LEU A 91 -4.82 1.19 -0.78
N ALA A 92 -4.57 2.04 -1.78
CA ALA A 92 -5.24 1.90 -3.07
C ALA A 92 -5.00 0.52 -3.68
N TRP A 93 -3.76 0.02 -3.64
CA TRP A 93 -3.43 -1.33 -4.11
C TRP A 93 -4.03 -2.41 -3.23
N VAL A 94 -4.02 -2.22 -1.91
CA VAL A 94 -4.64 -3.17 -0.98
C VAL A 94 -6.12 -3.33 -1.27
N VAL A 95 -6.85 -2.23 -1.43
CA VAL A 95 -8.30 -2.23 -1.73
C VAL A 95 -8.55 -2.93 -3.06
N VAL A 96 -7.82 -2.55 -4.12
CA VAL A 96 -7.96 -3.19 -5.44
C VAL A 96 -7.67 -4.68 -5.36
N GLY A 97 -6.59 -5.10 -4.69
CA GLY A 97 -6.27 -6.51 -4.56
C GLY A 97 -7.27 -7.30 -3.73
N VAL A 98 -7.80 -6.73 -2.64
CA VAL A 98 -8.87 -7.37 -1.86
C VAL A 98 -10.11 -7.59 -2.74
N VAL A 99 -10.51 -6.59 -3.52
CA VAL A 99 -11.64 -6.73 -4.47
C VAL A 99 -11.37 -7.84 -5.48
N LEU A 100 -10.16 -7.91 -6.04
CA LEU A 100 -9.77 -8.96 -6.98
C LEU A 100 -9.80 -10.36 -6.34
N LEU A 101 -9.27 -10.52 -5.13
CA LEU A 101 -9.32 -11.78 -4.40
C LEU A 101 -10.75 -12.24 -4.15
N VAL A 102 -11.62 -11.34 -3.69
CA VAL A 102 -13.04 -11.64 -3.48
C VAL A 102 -13.71 -12.06 -4.79
N ALA A 103 -13.45 -11.33 -5.87
CA ALA A 103 -14.00 -11.66 -7.18
C ALA A 103 -13.57 -13.05 -7.66
N ILE A 104 -12.29 -13.41 -7.51
CA ILE A 104 -11.76 -14.74 -7.85
C ILE A 104 -12.43 -15.83 -7.01
N LEU A 105 -12.56 -15.62 -5.70
CA LEU A 105 -13.19 -16.58 -4.79
C LEU A 105 -14.68 -16.81 -5.07
N LEU A 106 -15.38 -15.80 -5.59
CA LEU A 106 -16.81 -15.92 -5.96
C LEU A 106 -17.02 -16.50 -7.37
N ALA A 107 -16.00 -16.46 -8.22
CA ALA A 107 -16.06 -16.97 -9.59
C ALA A 107 -15.64 -18.45 -9.72
N GLY A 108 -14.90 -18.98 -8.75
CA GLY A 108 -14.53 -20.40 -8.64
C GLY A 108 -15.56 -21.19 -7.84
#